data_AF-X0TC45-F1
#
_entry.id   AF-X0TC45-F1
#
_cell.length_a   1.000
_cell.length_b   1.000
_cell.length_c   1.000
_cell.angle_alpha   90.00
_cell.angle_beta   90.00
_cell.angle_gamma   90.00
#
_symmetry.space_group_name_H-M   'P 1'
#
loop_
_entity.id
_entity.type
_entity.pdbx_description
1 polymer ?
#
loop_
_entity_poly.entity_id
_entity_poly.type
_entity_poly.pdbx_seq_one_letter_code
_entity_poly.pdbx_strand_id
1 'polypeptide(L)'
;MAYIHFDSQWTPCGFMIVRDGGNPRSEQDTLLVEIDYDYPGIASRMGYVPCDCGDTDGTVDCAHKTATQMIGEARQWIKDHEGKSFAELDEYINIAESTGYAPRKG
;
A
#
# COMPACT_ATOMS: atom_id res chain seq x y z
N MET A 1 8.49 -8.61 9.52
CA MET A 1 7.25 -8.69 8.73
C MET A 1 6.35 -7.53 9.15
N ALA A 2 5.45 -7.10 8.28
CA ALA A 2 4.55 -5.97 8.52
C ALA A 2 3.17 -6.23 7.93
N TYR A 3 2.14 -5.53 8.42
CA TYR A 3 0.75 -5.71 8.01
C TYR A 3 0.08 -4.36 7.70
N ILE A 4 -1.05 -4.41 6.99
CA ILE A 4 -1.88 -3.22 6.74
C ILE A 4 -2.89 -3.03 7.86
N HIS A 5 -3.06 -1.79 8.30
CA HIS A 5 -4.10 -1.39 9.24
C HIS A 5 -4.91 -0.20 8.71
N PHE A 6 -6.24 -0.30 8.79
CA PHE A 6 -7.16 0.80 8.51
C PHE A 6 -7.73 1.35 9.82
N ASP A 7 -7.47 2.63 10.10
CA ASP A 7 -8.12 3.34 11.19
C ASP A 7 -8.79 4.59 10.63
N SER A 8 -10.11 4.54 10.39
CA SER A 8 -10.84 5.69 9.83
C SER A 8 -10.84 6.92 10.73
N GLN A 9 -10.51 6.79 12.02
CA GLN A 9 -10.40 7.92 12.93
C GLN A 9 -9.07 8.67 12.74
N TRP A 10 -8.00 7.97 12.36
CA TRP A 10 -6.64 8.52 12.24
C TRP A 10 -6.19 8.72 10.80
N THR A 11 -6.62 7.84 9.88
CA THR A 11 -6.28 7.83 8.46
C THR A 11 -7.56 7.64 7.63
N PRO A 12 -8.45 8.65 7.54
CA PRO A 12 -9.78 8.49 6.94
C PRO A 12 -9.74 8.16 5.45
N CYS A 13 -8.69 8.58 4.75
CA CYS A 13 -8.52 8.39 3.31
C CYS A 13 -7.39 7.42 2.93
N GLY A 14 -6.61 6.91 3.89
CA GLY A 14 -5.44 6.07 3.64
C GLY A 14 -5.41 4.81 4.49
N PHE A 15 -4.23 4.20 4.58
CA PHE A 15 -3.94 3.10 5.48
C PHE A 15 -2.51 3.20 6.02
N MET A 16 -2.22 2.41 7.04
CA MET A 16 -0.90 2.32 7.65
C MET A 16 -0.30 0.96 7.36
N ILE A 17 0.99 0.95 7.00
CA ILE A 17 1.81 -0.26 7.03
C ILE A 17 2.48 -0.29 8.40
N VAL A 18 2.23 -1.34 9.18
CA VAL A 18 2.63 -1.44 10.59
C VAL A 18 3.55 -2.64 10.77
N ARG A 19 4.69 -2.44 11.42
CA ARG A 19 5.59 -3.57 11.77
C ARG A 19 4.87 -4.57 12.68
N ASP A 20 5.15 -5.86 12.51
CA ASP A 20 4.58 -6.88 13.39
C ASP A 20 4.96 -6.61 14.86
N GLY A 21 3.95 -6.60 15.74
CA GLY A 21 4.11 -6.25 17.16
C GLY A 21 4.26 -4.75 17.44
N GLY A 22 4.29 -3.90 16.41
CA GLY A 22 4.34 -2.45 16.52
C GLY A 22 2.99 -1.82 16.89
N ASN A 23 3.03 -0.57 17.36
CA ASN A 23 1.82 0.19 17.67
C ASN A 23 1.31 0.92 16.41
N PRO A 24 0.08 0.64 15.92
CA PRO A 24 -0.48 1.31 14.74
C PRO A 24 -0.68 2.83 14.90
N ARG A 25 -0.49 3.40 16.09
CA ARG A 25 -0.57 4.84 16.36
C ARG A 25 0.79 5.47 16.68
N SER A 26 1.87 4.78 16.35
CA SER A 26 3.24 5.20 16.59
C SER A 26 3.92 5.52 15.27
N GLU A 27 4.37 6.76 15.09
CA GLU A 27 5.13 7.17 13.90
C GLU A 27 6.43 6.37 13.72
N GLN A 28 6.93 5.73 14.79
CA GLN A 28 8.13 4.88 14.71
C GLN A 28 7.83 3.48 14.18
N ASP A 29 6.60 3.00 14.34
CA ASP A 29 6.19 1.64 13.97
C ASP A 29 5.37 1.59 12.68
N THR A 30 4.98 2.75 12.15
CA THR A 30 4.05 2.88 11.04
C THR A 30 4.57 3.72 9.89
N LEU A 31 4.24 3.30 8.68
CA LEU A 31 4.33 4.11 7.47
C LEU A 31 2.91 4.43 6.97
N LEU A 32 2.61 5.72 6.89
CA LEU A 32 1.33 6.21 6.38
C LEU A 32 1.31 6.21 4.85
N VAL A 33 0.26 5.65 4.24
CA VAL A 33 0.03 5.65 2.79
C VAL A 33 -1.31 6.30 2.50
N GLU A 34 -1.28 7.48 1.87
CA GLU A 34 -2.47 8.31 1.60
C GLU A 34 -2.66 8.66 0.12
N ILE A 35 -1.66 8.40 -0.71
CA ILE A 35 -1.75 8.67 -2.14
C ILE A 35 -2.32 7.44 -2.83
N ASP A 36 -3.47 7.61 -3.48
CA ASP A 36 -4.14 6.52 -4.19
C ASP A 36 -3.25 5.85 -5.26
N TYR A 37 -2.35 6.62 -5.90
CA TYR A 37 -1.37 6.11 -6.86
C TYR A 37 -0.32 5.17 -6.26
N ASP A 38 -0.12 5.16 -4.94
CA ASP A 38 0.78 4.21 -4.29
C ASP A 38 0.10 2.83 -4.09
N TYR A 39 -1.23 2.76 -4.15
CA TYR A 39 -1.97 1.54 -3.85
C TYR A 39 -1.64 0.36 -4.76
N PRO A 40 -1.55 0.50 -6.10
CA PRO A 40 -1.15 -0.62 -6.95
C PRO A 40 0.22 -1.18 -6.58
N GLY A 41 1.17 -0.31 -6.24
CA GLY A 41 2.52 -0.71 -5.82
C GLY A 41 2.54 -1.46 -4.49
N ILE A 42 1.76 -1.00 -3.49
CA ILE A 42 1.62 -1.70 -2.20
C ILE A 42 0.88 -3.02 -2.37
N ALA A 43 -0.24 -3.02 -3.08
CA ALA A 43 -1.01 -4.23 -3.32
C ALA A 43 -0.16 -5.30 -4.03
N SER A 44 0.67 -4.90 -5.00
CA SER A 44 1.52 -5.83 -5.76
C SER A 44 2.56 -6.54 -4.89
N ARG A 45 3.05 -5.88 -3.83
CA ARG A 45 3.92 -6.51 -2.82
C ARG A 45 3.22 -7.60 -2.02
N MET A 46 1.88 -7.57 -1.99
CA MET A 46 1.03 -8.58 -1.37
C MET A 46 0.45 -9.57 -2.38
N GLY A 47 0.97 -9.59 -3.61
CA GLY A 47 0.58 -10.53 -4.67
C GLY A 47 -0.56 -10.07 -5.59
N TYR A 48 -1.02 -8.82 -5.50
CA TYR A 48 -1.96 -8.27 -6.48
C TYR A 48 -1.29 -8.09 -7.85
N VAL A 49 -2.07 -8.32 -8.91
CA VAL A 49 -1.65 -8.05 -10.29
C VAL A 49 -2.65 -7.05 -10.90
N PRO A 50 -2.23 -5.82 -11.27
CA PRO A 50 -3.13 -4.79 -11.79
C PRO A 50 -3.91 -5.22 -13.04
N CYS A 51 -3.20 -5.87 -13.97
CA CYS A 51 -3.78 -6.43 -15.17
C CYS A 51 -2.97 -7.65 -15.64
N ASP A 52 -3.66 -8.71 -16.04
CA ASP A 52 -3.03 -9.96 -16.51
C ASP A 52 -2.19 -9.77 -17.78
N CYS A 53 -2.33 -8.65 -18.50
CA CYS A 53 -1.52 -8.37 -19.68
C CYS A 53 -0.08 -7.97 -19.35
N GLY A 54 0.19 -7.51 -18.11
CA GLY A 54 1.54 -7.12 -17.68
C GLY A 54 2.07 -5.80 -18.26
N ASP A 55 1.26 -5.05 -19.02
CA ASP A 55 1.69 -3.82 -19.69
C ASP A 55 1.59 -2.55 -18.81
N THR A 56 1.24 -2.70 -17.54
CA THR A 56 1.02 -1.58 -16.61
C THR A 56 1.39 -1.99 -15.19
N ASP A 57 1.91 -1.03 -14.43
CA ASP A 57 2.13 -1.13 -12.97
C ASP A 57 0.87 -0.76 -12.16
N GLY A 58 -0.24 -0.48 -12.85
CA GLY A 58 -1.51 -0.07 -12.27
C GLY A 58 -1.67 1.45 -12.10
N THR A 59 -0.64 2.25 -12.40
CA THR A 59 -0.69 3.72 -12.29
C THR A 59 -1.00 4.43 -13.62
N VAL A 60 -0.94 3.70 -14.74
CA VAL A 60 -1.25 4.18 -16.09
C VAL A 60 -2.26 3.26 -16.77
N ASP A 61 -3.02 3.80 -17.71
CA ASP A 61 -3.98 3.03 -18.49
C ASP A 61 -3.30 1.93 -19.32
N CYS A 62 -4.02 0.82 -19.55
CA CYS A 62 -3.70 -0.18 -20.56
C CYS A 62 -4.91 -0.43 -21.46
N ALA A 63 -4.77 -1.29 -22.47
CA ALA A 63 -5.87 -1.59 -23.40
C ALA A 63 -7.10 -2.23 -22.73
N HIS A 64 -6.94 -2.84 -21.55
CA HIS A 64 -7.99 -3.60 -20.86
C HIS A 64 -8.65 -2.83 -19.70
N LYS A 65 -7.90 -1.96 -19.04
CA LYS A 65 -8.30 -1.27 -17.80
C LYS A 65 -7.67 0.12 -17.71
N THR A 66 -8.39 1.05 -17.08
CA THR A 66 -7.86 2.37 -16.73
C THR A 66 -7.08 2.35 -15.41
N ALA A 67 -6.17 3.31 -15.22
CA ALA A 67 -5.46 3.53 -13.97
C ALA A 67 -6.43 3.66 -12.79
N THR A 68 -7.53 4.41 -12.96
CA THR A 68 -8.56 4.57 -11.92
C THR A 68 -9.20 3.24 -11.51
N GLN A 69 -9.49 2.36 -12.47
CA GLN A 69 -10.03 1.02 -12.16
C GLN A 69 -9.02 0.20 -11.37
N MET A 70 -7.76 0.16 -11.83
CA MET A 70 -6.71 -0.62 -11.18
C MET A 70 -6.34 -0.10 -9.79
N ILE A 71 -6.35 1.22 -9.58
CA ILE A 71 -6.18 1.85 -8.27
C ILE A 71 -7.33 1.48 -7.32
N GLY A 72 -8.58 1.51 -7.82
CA GLY A 72 -9.74 1.11 -7.04
C GLY A 72 -9.71 -0.36 -6.63
N GLU A 73 -9.35 -1.24 -7.56
CA GLU A 73 -9.16 -2.68 -7.31
C GLU A 73 -8.01 -2.94 -6.34
N ALA A 74 -6.87 -2.24 -6.49
CA ALA A 74 -5.74 -2.33 -5.56
C ALA A 74 -6.14 -1.92 -4.15
N ARG A 75 -6.90 -0.83 -3.99
CA ARG A 75 -7.43 -0.40 -2.69
C ARG A 75 -8.31 -1.48 -2.05
N GLN A 76 -9.19 -2.10 -2.84
CA GLN A 76 -10.04 -3.18 -2.35
C GLN A 76 -9.22 -4.41 -1.94
N TRP A 77 -8.21 -4.79 -2.75
CA TRP A 77 -7.28 -5.86 -2.41
C TRP A 77 -6.58 -5.61 -1.08
N ILE A 78 -6.07 -4.38 -0.88
CA ILE A 78 -5.40 -3.98 0.35
C ILE A 78 -6.33 -4.16 1.55
N LYS A 79 -7.58 -3.73 1.42
CA LYS A 79 -8.61 -3.88 2.46
C LYS A 79 -8.91 -5.34 2.77
N ASP A 80 -9.03 -6.19 1.76
CA ASP A 80 -9.30 -7.64 1.94
C ASP A 80 -8.13 -8.40 2.58
N HIS A 81 -6.98 -7.74 2.71
CA HIS A 81 -5.75 -8.27 3.31
C HIS A 81 -5.33 -7.53 4.58
N GLU A 82 -6.19 -6.69 5.15
CA GLU A 82 -5.95 -6.05 6.44
C GLU A 82 -5.57 -7.09 7.52
N GLY A 83 -4.55 -6.75 8.32
CA GLY A 83 -4.07 -7.60 9.42
C GLY A 83 -3.24 -8.83 9.00
N LYS A 84 -3.12 -9.13 7.70
CA LYS A 84 -2.20 -10.18 7.22
C LYS A 84 -0.78 -9.63 7.14
N SER A 85 0.17 -10.38 7.66
CA SER A 85 1.59 -10.00 7.63
C SER A 85 2.28 -10.45 6.35
N PHE A 86 3.10 -9.58 5.78
CA PHE A 86 3.92 -9.80 4.59
C PHE A 86 5.37 -9.39 4.86
N ALA A 87 6.34 -10.09 4.28
CA ALA A 87 7.76 -9.73 4.45
C ALA A 87 8.12 -8.52 3.57
N GLU A 88 7.49 -8.42 2.42
CA GLU A 88 7.67 -7.39 1.39
C GLU A 88 7.21 -6.01 1.87
N LEU A 89 6.24 -5.96 2.77
CA LEU A 89 5.80 -4.72 3.42
C LEU A 89 6.84 -4.21 4.44
N ASP A 90 7.50 -5.12 5.16
CA ASP A 90 8.55 -4.78 6.12
C ASP A 90 9.80 -4.25 5.40
N GLU A 91 10.17 -4.90 4.29
CA GLU A 91 11.20 -4.38 3.39
C GLU A 91 10.86 -2.99 2.87
N TYR A 92 9.60 -2.76 2.48
CA TYR A 92 9.16 -1.45 2.00
C TYR A 92 9.31 -0.34 3.05
N ILE A 93 8.95 -0.60 4.31
CA ILE A 93 9.18 0.37 5.40
C ILE A 93 10.69 0.67 5.55
N ASN A 94 11.54 -0.35 5.53
CA ASN A 94 12.99 -0.17 5.68
C ASN A 94 13.61 0.62 4.51
N ILE A 95 13.11 0.43 3.28
CA ILE A 95 13.51 1.22 2.11
C ILE A 95 13.04 2.67 2.27
N ALA A 96 11.78 2.89 2.67
CA ALA A 96 11.23 4.23 2.88
C ALA A 96 12.07 5.03 3.90
N GLU A 97 12.45 4.40 5.00
CA GLU A 97 13.31 5.01 6.03
C GLU A 97 14.74 5.29 5.53
N SER A 98 15.36 4.33 4.82
CA SER A 98 16.76 4.46 4.39
C SER A 98 16.98 5.44 3.24
N THR A 99 15.97 5.63 2.40
CA THR A 99 16.03 6.54 1.25
C THR A 99 15.49 7.93 1.56
N GLY A 100 14.89 8.13 2.73
CA GLY A 100 14.09 9.32 3.02
C GLY A 100 12.86 9.42 2.11
N TYR A 101 12.48 8.33 1.44
CA TYR A 101 11.25 8.24 0.69
C TYR A 101 10.09 8.22 1.70
N ALA A 102 9.61 9.41 2.04
CA ALA A 102 8.25 9.54 2.53
C ALA A 102 7.33 9.32 1.31
N PRO A 103 6.39 8.35 1.31
CA PRO A 103 5.27 8.38 0.38
C PRO A 103 4.71 9.80 0.45
N ARG A 104 4.65 10.47 -0.71
CA ARG A 104 4.61 11.94 -0.74
C ARG A 104 3.43 12.39 0.13
N LYS A 105 3.69 13.22 1.15
CA LYS A 105 2.61 13.88 1.87
C LYS A 105 1.92 14.79 0.84
N GLY A 106 0.63 14.56 0.61
CA GLY A 106 -0.20 15.44 -0.21
C GLY A 106 -0.24 16.86 0.34
#